data_AF-A0A955VUY5-F1
#
_entry.id   AF-A0A955VUY5-F1
#
_cell.length_a   1.000
_cell.length_b   1.000
_cell.length_c   1.000
_cell.angle_alpha   90.00
_cell.angle_beta   90.00
_cell.angle_gamma   90.00
#
_symmetry.space_group_name_H-M   'P 1'
#
loop_
_entity.id
_entity.type
_entity.pdbx_description
1 polymer ?
#
loop_
_entity_poly.entity_id
_entity_poly.type
_entity_poly.pdbx_seq_one_letter_code
_entity_poly.pdbx_strand_id
1 'polypeptide(L)'
;MIRRAALLALLAASSAGATTPDRGFAPYGVIDGYVEALRVIMVTVRDSLSMETLIRHHPPAAVGRVQGRLLFGVQMQDSEGVWLRDRDAAWAVPETIDALVAAAAEVRRLHPGGMELSIGDISRRTGGRFPPHRTHQSGRDADMRYYLVDVQPGDREHHYTGVDNVDLPRQWTFIKTLIDRGQAEVIYMDYRHQERLYKYARAQGMTPEQLTPIFSYPRGKRVMSAVIQHMKNHFNHLHVRVFAPKSQLFGLLWTPAEAFALQQQVDLATLGHFDYVIRDGETLGKIARNHKVELADLMAWNGLGPRSKLRPGMVLKIRQKMPSRP
;
A
#
# COMPACT_ATOMS: atom_id res chain seq x y z
N MET A 1 -24.83 24.43 -29.29
CA MET A 1 -25.67 25.08 -28.26
C MET A 1 -26.87 24.20 -28.00
N ILE A 2 -27.33 24.13 -26.74
CA ILE A 2 -28.39 23.24 -26.20
C ILE A 2 -27.80 21.83 -25.90
N ARG A 3 -27.64 21.35 -24.66
CA ARG A 3 -28.62 21.27 -23.57
C ARG A 3 -28.00 21.48 -22.17
N ARG A 4 -28.33 22.63 -21.55
CA ARG A 4 -28.51 22.78 -20.09
C ARG A 4 -29.87 22.18 -19.74
N ALA A 5 -29.94 20.97 -19.16
CA ALA A 5 -31.22 20.44 -18.65
C ALA A 5 -31.14 19.26 -17.65
N ALA A 6 -29.96 18.86 -17.14
CA ALA A 6 -29.87 17.66 -16.29
C ALA A 6 -29.11 17.88 -14.97
N LEU A 7 -29.25 19.05 -14.36
CA LEU A 7 -28.59 19.40 -13.09
C LEU A 7 -29.56 19.74 -11.94
N LEU A 8 -30.83 19.31 -12.00
CA LEU A 8 -31.84 19.74 -11.02
C LEU A 8 -32.79 18.64 -10.51
N ALA A 9 -32.38 17.36 -10.56
CA ALA A 9 -33.24 16.26 -10.12
C ALA A 9 -32.53 15.22 -9.20
N LEU A 10 -31.62 15.67 -8.34
CA LEU A 10 -31.06 14.84 -7.25
C LEU A 10 -31.10 15.54 -5.88
N LEU A 11 -32.12 16.40 -5.70
CA LEU A 11 -32.49 17.01 -4.42
C LEU A 11 -33.92 16.56 -4.08
N ALA A 12 -34.10 15.32 -3.62
CA ALA A 12 -35.24 14.92 -2.79
C ALA A 12 -35.05 13.50 -2.25
N ALA A 13 -35.37 13.34 -0.96
CA ALA A 13 -35.51 12.10 -0.19
C ALA A 13 -34.24 11.46 0.39
N SER A 14 -33.87 11.85 1.61
CA SER A 14 -34.27 11.07 2.80
C SER A 14 -33.76 11.74 4.08
N SER A 15 -34.71 12.08 4.95
CA SER A 15 -34.50 12.51 6.33
C SER A 15 -34.96 11.39 7.26
N ALA A 16 -34.12 10.97 8.21
CA ALA A 16 -34.50 10.75 9.62
C ALA A 16 -33.36 10.08 10.44
N GLY A 17 -32.89 10.80 11.45
CA GLY A 17 -32.65 10.26 12.80
C GLY A 17 -31.33 9.54 13.10
N ALA A 18 -30.31 10.28 13.56
CA ALA A 18 -29.42 9.82 14.62
C ALA A 18 -28.76 11.02 15.33
N THR A 19 -29.01 11.14 16.62
CA THR A 19 -28.46 12.15 17.52
C THR A 19 -27.13 11.68 18.12
N THR A 20 -26.08 12.49 18.00
CA THR A 20 -25.03 12.71 19.03
C THR A 20 -24.15 13.89 18.63
N PRO A 21 -23.85 14.83 19.55
CA PRO A 21 -23.12 16.05 19.22
C PRO A 21 -21.62 15.97 19.54
N ASP A 22 -20.89 16.81 18.81
CA ASP A 22 -19.71 17.57 19.24
C ASP A 22 -18.30 16.96 19.05
N ARG A 23 -17.84 16.94 17.79
CA ARG A 23 -16.52 17.44 17.39
C ARG A 23 -16.54 17.91 15.93
N GLY A 24 -16.10 19.15 15.70
CA GLY A 24 -15.50 19.55 14.44
C GLY A 24 -16.27 20.61 13.67
N PHE A 25 -15.56 21.67 13.34
CA PHE A 25 -15.94 22.60 12.29
C PHE A 25 -16.16 21.81 10.98
N ALA A 26 -17.41 21.61 10.58
CA ALA A 26 -17.78 21.22 9.23
C ALA A 26 -19.09 21.92 8.88
N PRO A 27 -19.06 23.20 8.42
CA PRO A 27 -20.14 23.63 7.56
C PRO A 27 -20.05 22.71 6.33
N TYR A 28 -21.19 22.16 5.92
CA TYR A 28 -21.34 21.21 4.82
C TYR A 28 -21.14 19.73 5.18
N GLY A 29 -22.26 19.03 5.38
CA GLY A 29 -22.39 17.59 5.11
C GLY A 29 -22.24 17.25 3.62
N VAL A 30 -21.17 17.76 2.97
CA VAL A 30 -20.94 17.77 1.52
C VAL A 30 -19.53 17.25 1.16
N ILE A 31 -18.76 16.69 2.10
CA ILE A 31 -17.45 16.10 1.77
C ILE A 31 -17.63 14.98 0.73
N ASP A 32 -18.64 14.13 0.89
CA ASP A 32 -18.93 13.04 -0.06
C ASP A 32 -19.36 13.58 -1.44
N GLY A 33 -20.20 14.62 -1.47
CA GLY A 33 -20.62 15.27 -2.72
C GLY A 33 -19.48 15.96 -3.45
N TYR A 34 -18.54 16.56 -2.73
CA TYR A 34 -17.37 17.22 -3.30
C TYR A 34 -16.39 16.21 -3.92
N VAL A 35 -16.09 15.13 -3.19
CA VAL A 35 -15.22 14.06 -3.70
C VAL A 35 -15.83 13.39 -4.92
N GLU A 36 -17.13 13.11 -4.91
CA GLU A 36 -17.79 12.50 -6.06
C GLU A 36 -17.85 13.47 -7.26
N ALA A 37 -18.11 14.76 -7.04
CA ALA A 37 -18.06 15.76 -8.11
C ALA A 37 -16.66 15.87 -8.73
N LEU A 38 -15.60 15.92 -7.90
CA LEU A 38 -14.22 15.89 -8.38
C LEU A 38 -13.92 14.61 -9.15
N ARG A 39 -14.38 13.45 -8.66
CA ARG A 39 -14.20 12.17 -9.33
C ARG A 39 -14.86 12.17 -10.71
N VAL A 40 -16.10 12.64 -10.84
CA VAL A 40 -16.81 12.74 -12.12
C VAL A 40 -16.04 13.62 -13.12
N ILE A 41 -15.56 14.79 -12.68
CA ILE A 41 -14.76 15.69 -13.51
C ILE A 41 -13.47 14.99 -13.96
N MET A 42 -12.73 14.39 -13.03
CA MET A 42 -11.46 13.75 -13.33
C MET A 42 -11.62 12.51 -14.21
N VAL A 43 -12.69 11.73 -14.06
CA VAL A 43 -13.00 10.60 -14.96
C VAL A 43 -13.32 11.11 -16.37
N THR A 44 -14.10 12.19 -16.48
CA THR A 44 -14.39 12.82 -17.78
C THR A 44 -13.11 13.29 -18.47
N VAL A 45 -12.19 13.91 -17.70
CA VAL A 45 -10.88 14.30 -18.22
C VAL A 45 -10.08 13.06 -18.63
N ARG A 46 -9.94 12.05 -17.76
CA ARG A 46 -9.25 10.78 -18.04
C ARG A 46 -9.73 10.17 -19.36
N ASP A 47 -11.03 10.10 -19.57
CA ASP A 47 -11.63 9.45 -20.75
C ASP A 47 -11.46 10.27 -22.04
N SER A 48 -11.14 11.56 -21.91
CA SER A 48 -10.79 12.43 -23.05
C SER A 48 -9.30 12.35 -23.45
N LEU A 49 -8.44 11.77 -22.60
CA LEU A 49 -7.02 11.66 -22.87
C LEU A 49 -6.71 10.47 -23.78
N SER A 50 -5.74 10.62 -24.67
CA SER A 50 -5.20 9.48 -25.42
C SER A 50 -4.48 8.52 -24.47
N MET A 51 -4.41 7.25 -24.87
CA MET A 51 -3.64 6.24 -24.13
C MET A 51 -2.17 6.66 -23.98
N GLU A 52 -1.57 7.25 -25.01
CA GLU A 52 -0.19 7.76 -24.94
C GLU A 52 -0.04 8.84 -23.87
N THR A 53 -0.97 9.80 -23.81
CA THR A 53 -0.96 10.86 -22.81
C THR A 53 -1.11 10.31 -21.40
N LEU A 54 -2.01 9.33 -21.20
CA LEU A 54 -2.17 8.65 -19.92
C LEU A 54 -0.88 7.94 -19.50
N ILE A 55 -0.28 7.14 -20.38
CA ILE A 55 0.96 6.42 -20.09
C ILE A 55 2.10 7.39 -19.73
N ARG A 56 2.19 8.53 -20.40
CA ARG A 56 3.27 9.51 -20.23
C ARG A 56 3.14 10.37 -18.99
N HIS A 57 1.91 10.70 -18.58
CA HIS A 57 1.66 11.75 -17.58
C HIS A 57 0.83 11.32 -16.38
N HIS A 58 0.30 10.10 -16.36
CA HIS A 58 -0.50 9.65 -15.22
C HIS A 58 0.38 9.48 -13.98
N PRO A 59 0.02 10.11 -12.83
CA PRO A 59 0.81 10.00 -11.61
C PRO A 59 0.60 8.63 -10.93
N PRO A 60 1.54 8.21 -10.06
CA PRO A 60 1.38 6.97 -9.30
C PRO A 60 0.05 6.93 -8.54
N ALA A 61 -0.66 5.80 -8.62
CA ALA A 61 -1.98 5.66 -8.02
C ALA A 61 -2.18 4.32 -7.30
N ALA A 62 -2.82 4.42 -6.13
CA ALA A 62 -3.20 3.28 -5.30
C ALA A 62 -4.69 2.96 -5.54
N VAL A 63 -4.94 1.91 -6.33
CA VAL A 63 -6.30 1.55 -6.75
C VAL A 63 -6.84 0.46 -5.84
N GLY A 64 -7.93 0.73 -5.14
CA GLY A 64 -8.54 -0.23 -4.21
C GLY A 64 -7.64 -0.64 -3.03
N ARG A 65 -8.07 -1.64 -2.26
CA ARG A 65 -7.36 -2.12 -1.06
C ARG A 65 -7.14 -3.63 -1.10
N VAL A 66 -8.23 -4.39 -1.11
CA VAL A 66 -8.22 -5.83 -1.40
C VAL A 66 -8.55 -5.99 -2.88
N GLN A 67 -7.86 -6.90 -3.57
CA GLN A 67 -7.83 -6.93 -5.04
C GLN A 67 -7.30 -5.63 -5.65
N GLY A 68 -6.49 -4.87 -4.89
CA GLY A 68 -5.97 -3.57 -5.29
C GLY A 68 -4.96 -3.64 -6.43
N ARG A 69 -4.57 -2.51 -6.98
CA ARG A 69 -3.51 -2.35 -7.97
C ARG A 69 -2.65 -1.15 -7.65
N LEU A 70 -1.40 -1.24 -8.09
CA LEU A 70 -0.46 -0.13 -8.12
C LEU A 70 -0.27 0.28 -9.58
N LEU A 71 -0.69 1.50 -9.91
CA LEU A 71 -0.47 2.11 -11.21
C LEU A 71 0.74 3.03 -11.11
N PHE A 72 1.66 2.91 -12.08
CA PHE A 72 2.87 3.75 -12.15
C PHE A 72 3.64 3.83 -10.82
N GLY A 73 3.67 2.72 -10.08
CA GLY A 73 4.38 2.64 -8.82
C GLY A 73 5.88 2.92 -8.98
N VAL A 74 6.49 3.39 -7.91
CA VAL A 74 7.92 3.63 -7.84
C VAL A 74 8.57 2.52 -7.04
N GLN A 75 9.66 1.95 -7.56
CA GLN A 75 10.47 1.01 -6.80
C GLN A 75 11.30 1.79 -5.79
N MET A 76 11.08 1.53 -4.50
CA MET A 76 11.89 2.10 -3.44
C MET A 76 13.35 1.68 -3.61
N GLN A 77 14.27 2.56 -3.21
CA GLN A 77 15.71 2.30 -3.20
C GLN A 77 16.23 2.30 -1.76
N ASP A 78 17.34 1.62 -1.52
CA ASP A 78 18.11 1.80 -0.29
C ASP A 78 18.50 3.29 -0.17
N SER A 79 18.51 3.79 1.06
CA SER A 79 18.93 5.16 1.37
C SER A 79 19.60 5.19 2.75
N GLU A 80 20.15 6.34 3.12
CA GLU A 80 20.85 6.46 4.41
C GLU A 80 19.90 6.19 5.59
N GLY A 81 20.15 5.12 6.35
CA GLY A 81 19.27 4.70 7.45
C GLY A 81 18.09 3.82 7.08
N VAL A 82 17.96 3.43 5.81
CA VAL A 82 16.87 2.57 5.32
C VAL A 82 17.39 1.58 4.30
N TRP A 83 17.10 0.30 4.49
CA TRP A 83 17.45 -0.73 3.51
C TRP A 83 16.31 -1.72 3.28
N LEU A 84 16.31 -2.30 2.08
CA LEU A 84 15.26 -3.20 1.60
C LEU A 84 15.71 -4.66 1.69
N ARG A 85 14.87 -5.52 2.27
CA ARG A 85 15.09 -6.98 2.33
C ARG A 85 14.86 -7.66 0.99
N ASP A 86 13.90 -7.16 0.22
CA ASP A 86 13.57 -7.63 -1.12
C ASP A 86 13.18 -6.44 -2.00
N ARG A 87 14.01 -6.11 -2.99
CA ARG A 87 13.76 -4.99 -3.90
C ARG A 87 12.60 -5.28 -4.85
N ASP A 88 12.34 -6.53 -5.20
CA ASP A 88 11.26 -6.91 -6.12
C ASP A 88 9.89 -6.77 -5.45
N ALA A 89 9.86 -6.78 -4.11
CA ALA A 89 8.68 -6.54 -3.28
C ALA A 89 8.55 -5.09 -2.77
N ALA A 90 9.41 -4.16 -3.21
CA ALA A 90 9.51 -2.81 -2.67
C ALA A 90 8.88 -1.73 -3.58
N TRP A 91 7.78 -2.05 -4.27
CA TRP A 91 7.07 -1.06 -5.10
C TRP A 91 5.97 -0.36 -4.32
N ALA A 92 5.91 0.96 -4.45
CA ALA A 92 5.09 1.81 -3.61
C ALA A 92 4.50 3.00 -4.37
N VAL A 93 3.55 3.69 -3.74
CA VAL A 93 3.24 5.08 -4.10
C VAL A 93 4.26 6.03 -3.42
N PRO A 94 4.55 7.21 -4.00
CA PRO A 94 5.54 8.14 -3.45
C PRO A 94 5.30 8.50 -1.99
N GLU A 95 4.05 8.72 -1.58
CA GLU A 95 3.71 9.07 -0.20
C GLU A 95 4.14 7.98 0.80
N THR A 96 4.11 6.71 0.39
CA THR A 96 4.58 5.60 1.22
C THR A 96 6.10 5.63 1.38
N ILE A 97 6.84 5.86 0.31
CA ILE A 97 8.31 6.00 0.38
C ILE A 97 8.67 7.19 1.27
N ASP A 98 8.07 8.36 1.01
CA ASP A 98 8.34 9.59 1.74
C ASP A 98 8.02 9.46 3.23
N ALA A 99 6.89 8.84 3.57
CA ALA A 99 6.50 8.62 4.97
C ALA A 99 7.53 7.75 5.71
N LEU A 100 7.93 6.63 5.11
CA LEU A 100 8.87 5.69 5.74
C LEU A 100 10.27 6.26 5.86
N VAL A 101 10.78 6.89 4.79
CA VAL A 101 12.11 7.53 4.78
C VAL A 101 12.15 8.70 5.75
N ALA A 102 11.13 9.56 5.78
CA ALA A 102 11.12 10.70 6.69
C ALA A 102 10.99 10.28 8.16
N ALA A 103 10.22 9.23 8.46
CA ALA A 103 10.14 8.68 9.81
C ALA A 103 11.46 8.03 10.25
N ALA A 104 12.17 7.32 9.35
CA ALA A 104 13.50 6.78 9.63
C ALA A 104 14.55 7.89 9.83
N ALA A 105 14.50 8.95 9.02
CA ALA A 105 15.37 10.11 9.17
C ALA A 105 15.17 10.79 10.53
N GLU A 106 13.93 10.88 11.02
CA GLU A 106 13.63 11.43 12.34
C GLU A 106 14.16 10.53 13.47
N VAL A 107 14.07 9.20 13.33
CA VAL A 107 14.71 8.27 14.26
C VAL A 107 16.21 8.51 14.32
N ARG A 108 16.88 8.57 13.17
CA ARG A 108 18.33 8.81 13.11
C ARG A 108 18.72 10.14 13.73
N ARG A 109 17.93 11.19 13.51
CA ARG A 109 18.17 12.53 14.05
C ARG A 109 18.09 12.56 15.57
N LEU A 110 17.12 11.86 16.15
CA LEU A 110 16.87 11.85 17.60
C LEU A 110 17.64 10.78 18.35
N HIS A 111 17.99 9.68 17.67
CA HIS A 111 18.64 8.50 18.24
C HIS A 111 19.83 8.09 17.36
N PRO A 112 20.93 8.88 17.37
CA PRO A 112 22.08 8.59 16.53
C PRO A 112 22.68 7.20 16.84
N GLY A 113 23.16 6.53 15.80
CA GLY A 113 23.64 5.14 15.87
C GLY A 113 22.51 4.09 15.93
N GLY A 114 22.89 2.85 16.22
CA GLY A 114 21.96 1.72 16.31
C GLY A 114 21.40 1.23 14.98
N MET A 115 20.34 0.43 15.06
CA MET A 115 19.72 -0.23 13.93
C MET A 115 19.11 0.75 12.91
N GLU A 116 19.35 0.49 11.62
CA GLU A 116 18.67 1.15 10.49
C GLU A 116 17.30 0.53 10.21
N LEU A 117 16.37 1.29 9.60
CA LEU A 117 15.06 0.75 9.25
C LEU A 117 15.18 -0.34 8.18
N SER A 118 14.83 -1.56 8.56
CA SER A 118 14.73 -2.70 7.63
C SER A 118 13.28 -2.83 7.13
N ILE A 119 13.08 -2.55 5.85
CA ILE A 119 11.78 -2.70 5.18
C ILE A 119 11.77 -4.01 4.40
N GLY A 120 10.71 -4.80 4.54
CA GLY A 120 10.43 -5.97 3.71
C GLY A 120 9.41 -5.69 2.65
N ASP A 121 8.34 -6.48 2.65
CA ASP A 121 7.34 -6.44 1.60
C ASP A 121 6.54 -5.12 1.66
N ILE A 122 6.35 -4.50 0.49
CA ILE A 122 5.47 -3.35 0.27
C ILE A 122 4.38 -3.73 -0.73
N SER A 123 4.81 -3.97 -1.98
CA SER A 123 3.97 -4.55 -3.02
C SER A 123 4.81 -4.96 -4.23
N ARG A 124 4.18 -5.70 -5.13
CA ARG A 124 4.73 -5.99 -6.46
C ARG A 124 4.66 -4.74 -7.33
N ARG A 125 5.43 -4.71 -8.42
CA ARG A 125 5.44 -3.60 -9.40
C ARG A 125 4.06 -3.08 -9.80
N THR A 126 3.14 -4.00 -10.09
CA THR A 126 1.77 -3.69 -10.54
C THR A 126 0.74 -3.85 -9.41
N GLY A 127 1.22 -4.07 -8.19
CA GLY A 127 0.41 -4.39 -7.02
C GLY A 127 -0.30 -5.73 -7.18
N GLY A 128 -1.58 -5.78 -6.77
CA GLY A 128 -2.40 -6.98 -6.89
C GLY A 128 -2.10 -8.05 -5.86
N ARG A 129 -2.65 -9.24 -6.10
CA ARG A 129 -2.54 -10.38 -5.19
C ARG A 129 -1.06 -10.64 -4.91
N PHE A 130 -0.68 -10.65 -3.64
CA PHE A 130 0.70 -10.86 -3.21
C PHE A 130 0.76 -11.88 -2.06
N PRO A 131 0.65 -13.19 -2.33
CA PRO A 131 0.66 -14.20 -1.28
C PRO A 131 1.98 -14.18 -0.49
N PRO A 132 1.95 -14.44 0.83
CA PRO A 132 0.78 -14.82 1.64
C PRO A 132 -0.09 -13.62 2.07
N HIS A 133 0.30 -12.40 1.71
CA HIS A 133 -0.35 -11.17 2.13
C HIS A 133 -1.76 -11.03 1.54
N ARG A 134 -2.69 -10.63 2.41
CA ARG A 134 -4.05 -10.23 2.00
C ARG A 134 -4.09 -8.77 1.53
N THR A 135 -3.23 -7.94 2.11
CA THR A 135 -2.98 -6.53 1.78
C THR A 135 -1.78 -6.43 0.85
N HIS A 136 -1.01 -5.33 0.85
CA HIS A 136 0.21 -5.20 0.01
C HIS A 136 -0.07 -5.22 -1.50
N GLN A 137 -1.23 -4.68 -1.89
CA GLN A 137 -1.72 -4.74 -3.29
C GLN A 137 -1.74 -3.40 -4.02
N SER A 138 -1.55 -2.28 -3.31
CA SER A 138 -1.69 -0.93 -3.86
C SER A 138 -0.50 -0.02 -3.58
N GLY A 139 0.61 -0.59 -3.10
CA GLY A 139 1.81 0.18 -2.75
C GLY A 139 1.70 1.06 -1.50
N ARG A 140 0.69 0.86 -0.66
CA ARG A 140 0.42 1.64 0.57
C ARG A 140 0.69 0.89 1.88
N ASP A 141 0.86 -0.42 1.80
CA ASP A 141 1.16 -1.26 2.95
C ASP A 141 2.66 -1.57 2.93
N ALA A 142 3.31 -1.62 4.08
CA ALA A 142 4.72 -1.98 4.21
C ALA A 142 4.96 -2.76 5.50
N ASP A 143 5.73 -3.84 5.41
CA ASP A 143 6.17 -4.64 6.55
C ASP A 143 7.60 -4.27 6.88
N MET A 144 7.87 -3.92 8.13
CA MET A 144 9.22 -3.60 8.60
C MET A 144 9.58 -4.42 9.83
N ARG A 145 10.88 -4.68 10.00
CA ARG A 145 11.35 -5.20 11.29
C ARG A 145 11.18 -4.11 12.34
N TYR A 146 10.89 -4.50 13.58
CA TYR A 146 11.01 -3.59 14.71
C TYR A 146 12.45 -3.09 14.83
N TYR A 147 12.64 -1.87 15.34
CA TYR A 147 13.96 -1.47 15.82
C TYR A 147 14.33 -2.35 17.01
N LEU A 148 15.52 -2.94 16.98
CA LEU A 148 16.01 -3.81 18.03
C LEU A 148 17.23 -3.19 18.73
N VAL A 149 17.36 -3.45 20.02
CA VAL A 149 18.56 -3.10 20.79
C VAL A 149 19.75 -3.95 20.34
N ASP A 150 20.97 -3.46 20.61
CA ASP A 150 22.24 -4.16 20.34
C ASP A 150 22.52 -4.51 18.86
N VAL A 151 21.77 -3.93 17.93
CA VAL A 151 22.03 -4.02 16.48
C VAL A 151 22.77 -2.78 16.01
N GLN A 152 23.93 -2.98 15.38
CA GLN A 152 24.82 -1.90 14.95
C GLN A 152 24.35 -1.25 13.63
N PRO A 153 24.72 0.02 13.36
CA PRO A 153 24.53 0.62 12.04
C PRO A 153 25.16 -0.24 10.95
N GLY A 154 24.46 -0.40 9.82
CA GLY A 154 24.92 -1.21 8.69
C GLY A 154 24.73 -2.73 8.86
N ASP A 155 24.29 -3.21 10.03
CA ASP A 155 23.92 -4.62 10.21
C ASP A 155 22.61 -4.93 9.47
N ARG A 156 22.70 -5.83 8.48
CA ARG A 156 21.59 -6.29 7.64
C ARG A 156 21.19 -7.75 7.92
N GLU A 157 21.73 -8.36 8.97
CA GLU A 157 21.49 -9.76 9.31
C GLU A 157 20.07 -10.02 9.81
N HIS A 158 19.69 -11.29 9.87
CA HIS A 158 18.43 -11.69 10.48
C HIS A 158 18.51 -11.70 12.01
N HIS A 159 17.73 -10.85 12.66
CA HIS A 159 17.61 -10.75 14.11
C HIS A 159 16.19 -11.08 14.55
N TYR A 160 16.05 -11.98 15.52
CA TYR A 160 14.74 -12.36 16.07
C TYR A 160 14.17 -11.23 16.92
N THR A 161 12.91 -10.88 16.68
CA THR A 161 12.16 -9.98 17.58
C THR A 161 11.61 -10.76 18.76
N GLY A 162 11.99 -10.33 19.96
CA GLY A 162 11.39 -10.71 21.24
C GLY A 162 10.66 -9.53 21.88
N VAL A 163 9.90 -9.78 22.94
CA VAL A 163 9.18 -8.71 23.68
C VAL A 163 10.16 -7.72 24.32
N ASP A 164 11.35 -8.20 24.70
CA ASP A 164 12.28 -7.44 25.53
C ASP A 164 13.41 -6.76 24.76
N ASN A 165 13.60 -7.10 23.47
CA ASN A 165 14.69 -6.55 22.65
C ASN A 165 14.23 -5.50 21.64
N VAL A 166 12.97 -5.06 21.66
CA VAL A 166 12.53 -3.90 20.89
C VAL A 166 13.12 -2.63 21.50
N ASP A 167 13.81 -1.84 20.67
CA ASP A 167 14.29 -0.50 21.01
C ASP A 167 13.09 0.46 21.08
N LEU A 168 12.54 0.62 22.29
CA LEU A 168 11.34 1.42 22.52
C LEU A 168 11.52 2.90 22.14
N PRO A 169 12.64 3.58 22.46
CA PRO A 169 12.89 4.94 22.00
C PRO A 169 12.83 5.10 20.48
N ARG A 170 13.59 4.31 19.72
CA ARG A 170 13.59 4.38 18.25
C ARG A 170 12.24 4.00 17.67
N GLN A 171 11.67 2.91 18.18
CA GLN A 171 10.39 2.40 17.69
C GLN A 171 9.24 3.39 17.94
N TRP A 172 9.24 4.06 19.11
CA TRP A 172 8.26 5.08 19.44
C TRP A 172 8.42 6.32 18.58
N THR A 173 9.64 6.82 18.38
CA THR A 173 9.89 7.95 17.48
C THR A 173 9.37 7.67 16.08
N PHE A 174 9.72 6.51 15.50
CA PHE A 174 9.24 6.14 14.17
C PHE A 174 7.70 6.19 14.05
N ILE A 175 7.01 5.52 14.97
CA ILE A 175 5.55 5.43 14.96
C ILE A 175 4.90 6.79 15.22
N LYS A 176 5.41 7.54 16.20
CA LYS A 176 4.88 8.85 16.56
C LYS A 176 5.06 9.85 15.42
N THR A 177 6.18 9.82 14.69
CA THR A 177 6.37 10.66 13.51
C THR A 177 5.33 10.41 12.43
N LEU A 178 5.02 9.14 12.14
CA LEU A 178 3.97 8.79 11.18
C LEU A 178 2.58 9.26 11.62
N ILE A 179 2.27 9.13 12.91
CA ILE A 179 0.97 9.54 13.48
C ILE A 179 0.84 11.06 13.50
N ASP A 180 1.83 11.78 14.03
CA ASP A 180 1.80 13.24 14.17
C ASP A 180 1.71 13.94 12.80
N ARG A 181 2.26 13.33 11.75
CA ARG A 181 2.19 13.82 10.38
C ARG A 181 0.91 13.40 9.65
N GLY A 182 0.02 12.63 10.29
CA GLY A 182 -1.18 12.09 9.66
C GLY A 182 -0.90 11.10 8.51
N GLN A 183 0.27 10.47 8.51
CA GLN A 183 0.73 9.58 7.44
C GLN A 183 0.39 8.10 7.72
N ALA A 184 0.07 7.72 8.96
CA ALA A 184 -0.39 6.37 9.28
C ALA A 184 -1.93 6.28 9.21
N GLU A 185 -2.46 5.47 8.29
CA GLU A 185 -3.87 5.07 8.29
C GLU A 185 -4.11 4.03 9.40
N VAL A 186 -3.24 3.03 9.48
CA VAL A 186 -3.26 2.00 10.53
C VAL A 186 -1.88 1.36 10.66
N ILE A 187 -1.54 0.96 11.88
CA ILE A 187 -0.32 0.23 12.21
C ILE A 187 -0.73 -1.08 12.89
N TYR A 188 -0.38 -2.23 12.31
CA TYR A 188 -0.64 -3.52 12.93
C TYR A 188 0.59 -4.02 13.69
N MET A 189 0.37 -4.35 14.97
CA MET A 189 1.42 -4.71 15.92
C MET A 189 0.89 -5.76 16.90
N ASP A 190 1.73 -6.73 17.30
CA ASP A 190 1.35 -7.68 18.36
C ASP A 190 1.01 -6.96 19.68
N TYR A 191 0.03 -7.48 20.41
CA TYR A 191 -0.51 -6.81 21.60
C TYR A 191 0.53 -6.67 22.71
N ARG A 192 1.53 -7.58 22.78
CA ARG A 192 2.63 -7.52 23.75
C ARG A 192 3.59 -6.37 23.46
N HIS A 193 3.87 -6.11 22.19
CA HIS A 193 4.69 -4.96 21.78
C HIS A 193 3.94 -3.65 22.00
N GLN A 194 2.62 -3.64 21.78
CA GLN A 194 1.78 -2.49 22.12
C GLN A 194 1.84 -2.15 23.60
N GLU A 195 1.78 -3.14 24.50
CA GLU A 195 1.90 -2.93 25.94
C GLU A 195 3.22 -2.25 26.31
N ARG A 196 4.34 -2.73 25.75
CA ARG A 196 5.68 -2.19 26.01
C ARG A 196 5.78 -0.72 25.55
N LEU A 197 5.32 -0.43 24.33
CA LEU A 197 5.32 0.93 23.79
C LEU A 197 4.33 1.86 24.51
N TYR A 198 3.15 1.36 24.91
CA TYR A 198 2.20 2.13 25.70
C TYR A 198 2.82 2.54 27.04
N LYS A 199 3.44 1.59 27.75
CA LYS A 199 4.15 1.87 29.01
C LYS A 199 5.29 2.86 28.83
N TYR A 200 6.06 2.72 27.74
CA TYR A 200 7.09 3.69 27.37
C TYR A 200 6.49 5.08 27.15
N ALA A 201 5.44 5.22 26.34
CA ALA A 201 4.79 6.50 26.07
C ALA A 201 4.20 7.15 27.33
N ARG A 202 3.63 6.34 28.26
CA ARG A 202 3.21 6.80 29.59
C ARG A 202 4.38 7.35 30.40
N ALA A 203 5.52 6.67 30.39
CA ALA A 203 6.74 7.12 31.06
C ALA A 203 7.32 8.41 30.44
N GLN A 204 7.05 8.65 29.15
CA GLN A 204 7.35 9.92 28.46
C GLN A 204 6.30 11.03 28.74
N GLY A 205 5.35 10.81 29.65
CA GLY A 205 4.40 11.82 30.11
C GLY A 205 3.05 11.87 29.38
N MET A 206 2.79 10.99 28.41
CA MET A 206 1.50 10.98 27.71
C MET A 206 0.38 10.44 28.59
N THR A 207 -0.80 11.07 28.57
CA THR A 207 -1.97 10.64 29.34
C THR A 207 -2.70 9.46 28.69
N PRO A 208 -3.51 8.67 29.42
CA PRO A 208 -4.30 7.60 28.82
C PRO A 208 -5.29 8.13 27.77
N GLU A 209 -5.82 9.34 27.95
CA GLU A 209 -6.73 10.00 27.01
C GLU A 209 -6.01 10.32 25.70
N GLN A 210 -4.76 10.80 25.77
CA GLN A 210 -3.92 11.03 24.58
C GLN A 210 -3.54 9.73 23.86
N LEU A 211 -3.36 8.63 24.61
CA LEU A 211 -2.98 7.32 24.04
C LEU A 211 -4.17 6.51 23.52
N THR A 212 -5.39 6.79 23.97
CA THR A 212 -6.62 6.10 23.55
C THR A 212 -6.85 6.07 22.02
N PRO A 213 -6.67 7.17 21.27
CA PRO A 213 -6.77 7.12 19.81
C PRO A 213 -5.55 6.45 19.14
N ILE A 214 -4.44 6.32 19.85
CA ILE A 214 -3.19 5.76 19.31
C ILE A 214 -3.16 4.24 19.47
N PHE A 215 -3.51 3.70 20.63
CA PHE A 215 -3.35 2.27 20.93
C PHE A 215 -4.69 1.54 21.13
N SER A 216 -4.74 0.29 20.63
CA SER A 216 -5.77 -0.67 21.02
C SER A 216 -5.55 -1.20 22.44
N TYR A 217 -4.29 -1.35 22.87
CA TYR A 217 -3.93 -1.60 24.27
C TYR A 217 -4.18 -0.36 25.14
N PRO A 218 -4.69 -0.49 26.38
CA PRO A 218 -5.10 -1.72 27.08
C PRO A 218 -6.55 -2.13 26.80
N ARG A 219 -7.27 -1.42 25.94
CA ARG A 219 -8.73 -1.55 25.72
C ARG A 219 -9.16 -2.89 25.10
N GLY A 220 -8.24 -3.60 24.46
CA GLY A 220 -8.44 -4.98 24.02
C GLY A 220 -8.01 -5.24 22.58
N LYS A 221 -7.73 -6.51 22.30
CA LYS A 221 -7.23 -6.99 20.99
C LYS A 221 -8.20 -6.79 19.81
N ARG A 222 -9.48 -6.51 20.08
CA ARG A 222 -10.52 -6.32 19.05
C ARG A 222 -10.87 -4.85 18.81
N VAL A 223 -10.15 -3.92 19.45
CA VAL A 223 -10.38 -2.48 19.28
C VAL A 223 -9.74 -2.00 17.98
N MET A 224 -10.57 -1.68 16.99
CA MET A 224 -10.16 -1.27 15.65
C MET A 224 -10.30 0.25 15.40
N SER A 225 -10.64 1.03 16.42
CA SER A 225 -10.77 2.49 16.34
C SER A 225 -9.49 3.26 16.64
N ALA A 226 -8.43 2.56 17.07
CA ALA A 226 -7.11 3.14 17.29
C ALA A 226 -6.23 3.05 16.04
N VAL A 227 -5.20 3.89 15.94
CA VAL A 227 -4.22 3.80 14.84
C VAL A 227 -3.38 2.52 14.95
N ILE A 228 -2.88 2.20 16.15
CA ILE A 228 -2.13 0.97 16.43
C ILE A 228 -3.10 -0.12 16.88
N GLN A 229 -3.21 -1.16 16.07
CA GLN A 229 -4.20 -2.23 16.23
C GLN A 229 -3.53 -3.59 16.38
N HIS A 230 -4.12 -4.45 17.21
CA HIS A 230 -3.63 -5.82 17.31
C HIS A 230 -4.03 -6.63 16.09
N MET A 231 -3.04 -7.31 15.50
CA MET A 231 -3.28 -8.35 14.51
C MET A 231 -2.42 -9.58 14.81
N LYS A 232 -3.00 -10.77 14.60
CA LYS A 232 -2.29 -12.04 14.69
C LYS A 232 -1.13 -12.06 13.69
N ASN A 233 -0.04 -12.74 14.04
CA ASN A 233 1.19 -12.90 13.24
C ASN A 233 2.08 -11.66 13.09
N HIS A 234 1.81 -10.55 13.80
CA HIS A 234 2.62 -9.33 13.74
C HIS A 234 3.60 -9.22 14.93
N PHE A 235 4.10 -10.35 15.41
CA PHE A 235 5.03 -10.39 16.54
C PHE A 235 6.48 -10.10 16.12
N ASN A 236 6.87 -10.52 14.92
CA ASN A 236 8.23 -10.35 14.40
C ASN A 236 8.38 -9.22 13.38
N HIS A 237 7.28 -8.55 13.05
CA HIS A 237 7.27 -7.39 12.16
C HIS A 237 6.17 -6.41 12.56
N LEU A 238 6.35 -5.18 12.12
CA LEU A 238 5.39 -4.09 12.16
C LEU A 238 4.81 -3.94 10.75
N HIS A 239 3.48 -3.94 10.62
CA HIS A 239 2.84 -3.58 9.34
C HIS A 239 2.34 -2.14 9.45
N VAL A 240 2.73 -1.29 8.51
CA VAL A 240 2.23 0.09 8.40
C VAL A 240 1.40 0.20 7.13
N ARG A 241 0.17 0.70 7.24
CA ARG A 241 -0.55 1.25 6.09
C ARG A 241 -0.45 2.76 6.10
N VAL A 242 0.08 3.30 5.02
CA VAL A 242 0.22 4.74 4.82
C VAL A 242 -1.07 5.33 4.24
N PHE A 243 -1.46 6.47 4.79
CA PHE A 243 -2.45 7.34 4.20
C PHE A 243 -1.80 8.12 3.04
N ALA A 244 -2.24 7.86 1.82
CA ALA A 244 -1.65 8.39 0.59
C ALA A 244 -2.73 9.14 -0.21
N PRO A 245 -3.15 10.33 0.26
CA PRO A 245 -4.38 10.97 -0.23
C PRO A 245 -4.33 11.29 -1.72
N LYS A 246 -3.17 11.68 -2.27
CA LYS A 246 -3.07 12.02 -3.70
C LYS A 246 -3.16 10.76 -4.54
N SER A 247 -2.34 9.74 -4.24
CA SER A 247 -2.41 8.48 -4.97
C SER A 247 -3.73 7.72 -4.78
N GLN A 248 -4.41 7.87 -3.65
CA GLN A 248 -5.76 7.32 -3.46
C GLN A 248 -6.80 8.08 -4.28
N LEU A 249 -6.72 9.41 -4.35
CA LEU A 249 -7.60 10.24 -5.18
C LEU A 249 -7.47 9.86 -6.66
N PHE A 250 -6.25 9.73 -7.18
CA PHE A 250 -6.03 9.22 -8.54
C PHE A 250 -6.45 7.76 -8.69
N GLY A 251 -6.39 6.97 -7.61
CA GLY A 251 -6.89 5.60 -7.58
C GLY A 251 -8.40 5.49 -7.79
N LEU A 252 -9.18 6.49 -7.37
CA LEU A 252 -10.64 6.54 -7.58
C LEU A 252 -11.04 6.69 -9.06
N LEU A 253 -10.09 7.07 -9.91
CA LEU A 253 -10.27 7.15 -11.35
C LEU A 253 -10.22 5.78 -12.02
N TRP A 254 -9.98 4.69 -11.30
CA TRP A 254 -9.82 3.38 -11.90
C TRP A 254 -10.54 2.31 -11.09
N THR A 255 -11.20 1.40 -11.79
CA THR A 255 -11.45 0.07 -11.24
C THR A 255 -10.13 -0.73 -11.22
N PRO A 256 -9.99 -1.74 -10.35
CA PRO A 256 -8.81 -2.61 -10.37
C PRO A 256 -8.58 -3.31 -11.72
N ALA A 257 -9.64 -3.57 -12.49
CA ALA A 257 -9.54 -4.19 -13.81
C ALA A 257 -8.98 -3.22 -14.86
N GLU A 258 -9.48 -1.99 -14.92
CA GLU A 258 -8.95 -0.94 -15.82
C GLU A 258 -7.50 -0.62 -15.48
N ALA A 259 -7.18 -0.47 -14.18
CA ALA A 259 -5.82 -0.24 -13.71
C ALA A 259 -4.87 -1.35 -14.15
N PHE A 260 -5.29 -2.61 -13.99
CA PHE A 260 -4.49 -3.75 -14.43
C PHE A 260 -4.30 -3.79 -15.95
N ALA A 261 -5.33 -3.42 -16.73
CA ALA A 261 -5.25 -3.37 -18.18
C ALA A 261 -4.32 -2.25 -18.68
N LEU A 262 -4.39 -1.06 -18.05
CA LEU A 262 -3.49 0.05 -18.35
C LEU A 262 -2.04 -0.32 -18.03
N GLN A 263 -1.76 -0.85 -16.84
CA GLN A 263 -0.40 -1.22 -16.46
C GLN A 263 0.19 -2.29 -17.37
N GLN A 264 -0.61 -3.25 -17.85
CA GLN A 264 -0.15 -4.22 -18.85
C GLN A 264 0.27 -3.56 -20.16
N GLN A 265 -0.48 -2.55 -20.63
CA GLN A 265 -0.12 -1.82 -21.85
C GLN A 265 1.17 -1.01 -21.66
N VAL A 266 1.33 -0.36 -20.51
CA VAL A 266 2.57 0.33 -20.12
C VAL A 266 3.75 -0.63 -20.11
N ASP A 267 3.62 -1.76 -19.42
CA ASP A 267 4.65 -2.78 -19.28
C ASP A 267 5.01 -3.40 -20.65
N LEU A 268 4.02 -3.68 -21.51
CA LEU A 268 4.29 -4.15 -22.87
C LEU A 268 5.03 -3.10 -23.71
N ALA A 269 4.64 -1.83 -23.63
CA ALA A 269 5.26 -0.75 -24.40
C ALA A 269 6.70 -0.43 -23.93
N THR A 270 6.99 -0.61 -22.63
CA THR A 270 8.27 -0.20 -22.03
C THR A 270 9.23 -1.37 -21.77
N LEU A 271 8.71 -2.56 -21.43
CA LEU A 271 9.49 -3.75 -21.07
C LEU A 271 9.33 -4.90 -22.08
N GLY A 272 8.39 -4.80 -23.03
CA GLY A 272 8.07 -5.88 -23.98
C GLY A 272 7.35 -7.08 -23.36
N HIS A 273 7.00 -7.02 -22.08
CA HIS A 273 6.28 -8.05 -21.33
C HIS A 273 5.56 -7.42 -20.13
N PHE A 274 4.53 -8.10 -19.61
CA PHE A 274 3.95 -7.78 -18.31
C PHE A 274 3.97 -9.00 -17.38
N ASP A 275 3.84 -8.76 -16.08
CA ASP A 275 3.83 -9.81 -15.07
C ASP A 275 2.40 -10.29 -14.78
N TYR A 276 2.19 -11.60 -14.89
CA TYR A 276 0.94 -12.29 -14.59
C TYR A 276 1.09 -13.21 -13.38
N VAL A 277 0.25 -13.00 -12.37
CA VAL A 277 0.26 -13.81 -11.15
C VAL A 277 -0.70 -14.99 -11.30
N ILE A 278 -0.17 -16.21 -11.28
CA ILE A 278 -0.95 -17.44 -11.37
C ILE A 278 -1.97 -17.51 -10.22
N ARG A 279 -3.23 -17.74 -10.58
CA ARG A 279 -4.34 -17.94 -9.64
C ARG A 279 -4.56 -19.43 -9.36
N ASP A 280 -5.34 -19.71 -8.33
CA ASP A 280 -5.67 -21.08 -7.98
C ASP A 280 -6.44 -21.78 -9.11
N GLY A 281 -6.06 -23.03 -9.41
CA GLY A 281 -6.64 -23.82 -10.49
C GLY A 281 -6.26 -23.41 -11.92
N GLU A 282 -5.35 -22.45 -12.13
CA GLU A 282 -4.89 -22.09 -13.47
C GLU A 282 -3.80 -23.03 -14.01
N THR A 283 -3.82 -23.26 -15.33
CA THR A 283 -2.80 -24.03 -16.05
C THR A 283 -2.13 -23.16 -17.10
N LEU A 284 -0.88 -23.46 -17.46
CA LEU A 284 -0.17 -22.73 -18.53
C LEU A 284 -0.96 -22.72 -19.83
N GLY A 285 -1.62 -23.83 -20.19
CA GLY A 285 -2.44 -23.90 -21.39
C GLY A 285 -3.66 -22.96 -21.36
N LYS A 286 -4.31 -22.82 -20.20
CA LYS A 286 -5.42 -21.86 -20.04
C LYS A 286 -4.91 -20.41 -20.11
N ILE A 287 -3.80 -20.12 -19.44
CA ILE A 287 -3.17 -18.80 -19.45
C ILE A 287 -2.73 -18.42 -20.88
N ALA A 288 -2.02 -19.31 -21.57
CA ALA A 288 -1.57 -19.12 -22.94
C ALA A 288 -2.74 -18.79 -23.89
N ARG A 289 -3.82 -19.58 -23.84
CA ARG A 289 -5.05 -19.33 -24.62
C ARG A 289 -5.69 -17.98 -24.28
N ASN A 290 -5.84 -17.66 -23.00
CA ASN A 290 -6.47 -16.40 -22.57
C ASN A 290 -5.68 -15.17 -23.03
N HIS A 291 -4.35 -15.28 -23.10
CA HIS A 291 -3.47 -14.21 -23.53
C HIS A 291 -3.09 -14.28 -25.01
N LYS A 292 -3.66 -15.23 -25.76
CA LYS A 292 -3.43 -15.43 -27.19
C LYS A 292 -1.95 -15.61 -27.55
N VAL A 293 -1.24 -16.39 -26.75
CA VAL A 293 0.16 -16.78 -26.98
C VAL A 293 0.28 -18.28 -27.08
N GLU A 294 1.29 -18.77 -27.80
CA GLU A 294 1.57 -20.19 -27.87
C GLU A 294 2.06 -20.69 -26.51
N LEU A 295 1.64 -21.90 -26.12
CA LEU A 295 2.05 -22.50 -24.85
C LEU A 295 3.57 -22.68 -24.78
N ALA A 296 4.19 -23.09 -25.90
CA ALA A 296 5.63 -23.24 -26.01
C ALA A 296 6.38 -21.91 -25.78
N ASP A 297 5.87 -20.82 -26.34
CA ASP A 297 6.45 -19.48 -26.15
C ASP A 297 6.32 -19.01 -24.69
N LEU A 298 5.12 -19.17 -24.10
CA LEU A 298 4.89 -18.82 -22.69
C LEU A 298 5.84 -19.59 -21.77
N MET A 299 6.07 -20.87 -22.06
CA MET A 299 7.02 -21.70 -21.33
C MET A 299 8.45 -21.22 -21.51
N ALA A 300 8.87 -20.94 -22.74
CA ALA A 300 10.21 -20.48 -23.07
C ALA A 300 10.54 -19.14 -22.40
N TRP A 301 9.63 -18.16 -22.43
CA TRP A 301 9.83 -16.84 -21.79
C TRP A 301 10.02 -16.92 -20.27
N ASN A 302 9.54 -17.99 -19.66
CA ASN A 302 9.54 -18.19 -18.20
C ASN A 302 10.49 -19.32 -17.75
N GLY A 303 11.29 -19.89 -18.65
CA GLY A 303 12.20 -21.00 -18.34
C GLY A 303 11.47 -22.24 -17.80
N LEU A 304 10.24 -22.48 -18.24
CA LEU A 304 9.41 -23.60 -17.78
C LEU A 304 9.49 -24.77 -18.75
N GLY A 305 9.60 -25.99 -18.22
CA GLY A 305 9.51 -27.23 -18.98
C GLY A 305 8.13 -27.89 -18.86
N PRO A 306 7.83 -28.93 -19.66
CA PRO A 306 6.52 -29.59 -19.66
C PRO A 306 6.12 -30.20 -18.31
N ARG A 307 7.09 -30.45 -17.43
CA ARG A 307 6.90 -30.99 -16.08
C ARG A 307 6.97 -29.93 -14.97
N SER A 308 7.13 -28.65 -15.31
CA SER A 308 7.21 -27.58 -14.32
C SER A 308 5.90 -27.51 -13.53
N LYS A 309 6.01 -27.61 -12.20
CA LYS A 309 4.86 -27.51 -11.30
C LYS A 309 4.50 -26.04 -11.10
N LEU A 310 3.28 -25.67 -11.47
CA LEU A 310 2.74 -24.34 -11.17
C LEU A 310 2.24 -24.29 -9.74
N ARG A 311 2.40 -23.13 -9.11
CA ARG A 311 1.87 -22.83 -7.79
C ARG A 311 1.14 -21.49 -7.86
N PRO A 312 -0.05 -21.37 -7.23
CA PRO A 312 -0.71 -20.08 -7.11
C PRO A 312 0.23 -19.06 -6.47
N GLY A 313 0.32 -17.86 -7.06
CA GLY A 313 1.21 -16.79 -6.63
C GLY A 313 2.52 -16.68 -7.40
N MET A 314 2.90 -17.71 -8.17
CA MET A 314 4.00 -17.62 -9.14
C MET A 314 3.73 -16.53 -10.18
N VAL A 315 4.79 -15.86 -10.61
CA VAL A 315 4.73 -14.78 -11.61
C VAL A 315 5.21 -15.33 -12.95
N LEU A 316 4.45 -15.03 -14.01
CA LEU A 316 4.79 -15.33 -15.40
C LEU A 316 4.97 -14.02 -16.17
N LYS A 317 6.05 -13.93 -16.92
CA LYS A 317 6.24 -12.91 -17.95
C LYS A 317 5.43 -13.29 -19.17
N ILE A 318 4.47 -12.45 -19.53
CA ILE A 318 3.66 -12.61 -20.74
C ILE A 318 4.08 -11.53 -21.73
N ARG A 319 4.61 -11.95 -22.87
CA ARG A 319 4.89 -11.08 -24.01
C ARG A 319 3.70 -11.11 -24.96
N GLN A 320 3.52 -10.04 -25.72
CA GLN A 320 2.63 -10.07 -26.88
C GLN A 320 3.46 -9.75 -28.12
N LYS A 321 3.26 -10.49 -29.20
CA LYS A 321 3.63 -9.98 -30.52
C LYS A 321 2.72 -8.78 -30.74
N MET A 322 3.26 -7.56 -30.62
CA MET A 322 2.51 -6.40 -31.06
C MET A 322 2.11 -6.67 -32.52
N PRO A 323 0.83 -6.52 -32.91
CA PRO A 323 0.49 -6.56 -34.32
C PRO A 323 1.39 -5.55 -35.02
N SER A 324 2.09 -6.01 -36.07
CA SER A 324 2.89 -5.14 -36.92
C SER A 324 2.05 -3.92 -37.25
N ARG A 325 2.55 -2.73 -36.88
CA ARG A 325 1.86 -1.47 -37.13
C ARG A 325 1.52 -1.42 -38.63
N PRO A 326 0.23 -1.28 -39.01
CA PRO A 326 -0.18 -1.31 -40.41
C PRO A 326 0.46 -0.19 -41.22
#